data_AF-A0A7V9NMF8-F1
#
_entry.id   AF-A0A7V9NMF8-F1
#
_cell.length_a   1.000
_cell.length_b   1.000
_cell.length_c   1.000
_cell.angle_alpha   90.00
_cell.angle_beta   90.00
_cell.angle_gamma   90.00
#
_symmetry.space_group_name_H-M   'P 1'
#
loop_
_entity.id
_entity.type
_entity.pdbx_description
1 polymer ?
#
loop_
_entity_poly.entity_id
_entity_poly.type
_entity_poly.pdbx_seq_one_letter_code
_entity_poly.pdbx_strand_id
1 'polypeptide(L)' 'MTATKNRKNYQADFKAKVALEAVKGRLTINEISKQFGVHPN' A
#
# COMPACT_ATOMS: atom_id res chain seq x y z
N MET A 1 25.89 7.26 -0.15
CA MET A 1 24.89 8.35 -0.26
C MET A 1 23.50 7.72 -0.22
N THR A 2 22.87 7.62 0.94
CA THR A 2 21.55 6.98 1.08
C THR A 2 20.47 7.98 0.71
N ALA A 3 19.83 7.78 -0.44
CA ALA A 3 18.68 8.58 -0.85
C ALA A 3 17.57 8.41 0.19
N THR A 4 17.25 9.48 0.93
CA THR A 4 16.06 9.58 1.77
C THR A 4 14.84 9.38 0.87
N LYS A 5 14.28 8.17 0.86
CA LYS A 5 13.10 7.82 0.07
C LYS A 5 11.93 8.67 0.59
N ASN A 6 11.61 9.74 -0.12
CA ASN A 6 10.46 10.59 0.19
C ASN A 6 9.21 9.70 0.26
N ARG A 7 8.55 9.67 1.43
CA ARG A 7 7.34 8.87 1.62
C ARG A 7 6.24 9.48 0.75
N LYS A 8 5.69 8.70 -0.17
CA LYS A 8 4.53 9.14 -0.96
C LYS A 8 3.33 9.26 -0.02
N ASN A 9 2.77 10.47 0.07
CA ASN A 9 1.52 10.68 0.77
C ASN A 9 0.37 10.25 -0.13
N TYR A 10 -0.40 9.27 0.33
CA TYR A 10 -1.61 8.82 -0.34
C TYR A 10 -2.84 9.49 0.26
N GLN A 11 -3.82 9.80 -0.59
CA GLN A 11 -5.12 10.33 -0.18
C GLN A 11 -5.90 9.35 0.71
N ALA A 12 -6.83 9.87 1.50
CA ALA A 12 -7.64 9.08 2.43
C ALA A 12 -8.41 7.95 1.73
N ASP A 13 -9.02 8.23 0.58
CA ASP A 13 -9.78 7.23 -0.20
C ASP A 13 -8.92 6.05 -0.65
N PHE A 14 -7.67 6.35 -1.03
CA PHE A 14 -6.74 5.31 -1.46
C PHE A 14 -6.36 4.40 -0.30
N LYS A 15 -6.09 4.97 0.89
CA LYS A 15 -5.82 4.19 2.10
C LYS A 15 -7.01 3.33 2.49
N ALA A 16 -8.23 3.85 2.38
CA ALA A 16 -9.45 3.10 2.68
C ALA A 16 -9.62 1.88 1.75
N LYS A 17 -9.39 2.06 0.44
CA LYS A 17 -9.45 0.95 -0.53
C LYS A 17 -8.43 -0.15 -0.23
N VAL A 18 -7.17 0.24 0.03
CA VAL A 18 -6.09 -0.70 0.37
C VAL A 18 -6.39 -1.44 1.67
N ALA A 19 -6.86 -0.74 2.70
CA ALA A 19 -7.23 -1.33 3.98
C ALA A 19 -8.40 -2.31 3.84
N LEU A 20 -9.40 -1.99 3.03
CA LEU A 20 -10.57 -2.85 2.82
C LEU A 20 -10.17 -4.15 2.10
N GLU A 21 -9.28 -4.10 1.10
CA GLU A 21 -8.73 -5.30 0.47
C GLU A 21 -7.87 -6.12 1.42
N ALA A 22 -7.08 -5.48 2.28
CA ALA A 22 -6.30 -6.17 3.31
C ALA A 22 -7.19 -6.89 4.33
N VAL A 23 -8.28 -6.24 4.77
CA VAL A 23 -9.25 -6.82 5.72
C VAL A 23 -10.05 -7.97 5.10
N LYS A 24 -10.35 -7.91 3.80
CA LYS A 24 -11.02 -9.02 3.08
C LYS A 24 -10.22 -10.33 3.12
N GLY A 25 -8.90 -10.27 3.31
CA GLY A 25 -8.04 -11.45 3.47
C GLY A 25 -7.96 -12.38 2.25
N ARG A 26 -8.42 -11.92 1.07
CA ARG A 26 -8.40 -12.70 -0.17
C ARG A 26 -7.06 -12.63 -0.89
N LEU A 27 -6.32 -11.54 -0.69
CA LEU A 27 -5.02 -11.26 -1.29
C LEU A 27 -4.00 -11.08 -0.18
N THR A 28 -2.79 -11.56 -0.41
CA THR A 28 -1.67 -11.31 0.49
C THR A 28 -1.25 -9.84 0.44
N ILE A 29 -0.58 -9.36 1.49
CA ILE A 29 -0.05 -7.99 1.56
C ILE A 29 0.85 -7.69 0.36
N ASN A 30 1.62 -8.67 -0.12
CA ASN A 30 2.48 -8.53 -1.31
C ASN A 30 1.69 -8.35 -2.61
N GLU A 31 0.56 -9.04 -2.77
CA GLU A 31 -0.30 -8.92 -3.95
C GLU A 31 -1.04 -7.58 -3.96
N ILE A 32 -1.58 -7.17 -2.82
CA ILE A 32 -2.20 -5.85 -2.63
C ILE A 32 -1.15 -4.76 -2.92
N SER A 33 0.08 -4.95 -2.44
CA SER A 33 1.18 -4.02 -2.70
C SER A 33 1.52 -3.89 -4.17
N LYS A 34 1.52 -5.01 -4.92
CA LYS A 34 1.71 -4.98 -6.39
C LYS A 34 0.54 -4.33 -7.11
N GLN A 35 -0.70 -4.61 -6.70
CA GLN A 35 -1.90 -4.10 -7.35
C GLN A 35 -2.06 -2.59 -7.16
N PHE A 36 -1.77 -2.09 -5.97
CA PHE A 36 -1.91 -0.67 -5.62
C PHE A 36 -0.59 0.11 -5.72
N GLY A 37 0.52 -0.55 -6.02
CA GLY A 37 1.85 0.09 -6.09
C GLY A 37 2.29 0.69 -4.75
N VAL A 38 1.82 0.13 -3.64
CA VAL A 38 2.23 0.51 -2.29
C VAL A 38 3.42 -0.33 -1.84
N HIS A 39 4.28 0.23 -1.00
CA HIS A 39 5.38 -0.53 -0.43
C HIS A 39 4.85 -1.39 0.72
N PRO A 40 5.09 -2.71 0.71
CA PRO A 40 4.86 -3.52 1.89
C PRO A 40 5.98 -3.20 2.89
N ASN A 41 5.61 -2.54 4.00
CA ASN A 41 6.47 -2.17 5.15
C ASN A 41 7.31 -0.89 5.00
#